data_AF-A0A7K2N215-F1
#
_entry.id   AF-A0A7K2N215-F1
#
_cell.length_a   1.000
_cell.length_b   1.000
_cell.length_c   1.000
_cell.angle_alpha   90.00
_cell.angle_beta   90.00
_cell.angle_gamma   90.00
#
_symmetry.space_group_name_H-M   'P 1'
#
loop_
_entity.id
_entity.type
_entity.pdbx_description
1 polymer ?
#
loop_
_entity_poly.entity_id
_entity_poly.type
_entity_poly.pdbx_seq_one_letter_code
_entity_poly.pdbx_strand_id
1 'polypeptide(L)' 'MGRLFGTDGVRGVANADLTAELALGLSVAAAHVLAEAGTFAGHRATAVVGRDPRASGEFLEA' A
#
# COMPACT_ATOMS: atom_id res chain seq x y z
N MET A 1 -16.05 -5.16 -11.95
CA MET A 1 -15.08 -5.32 -10.85
C MET A 1 -13.69 -5.30 -11.47
N GLY A 2 -13.04 -4.13 -11.58
CA GLY A 2 -11.72 -4.04 -12.19
C GLY A 2 -10.66 -4.76 -11.34
N ARG A 3 -9.58 -5.24 -11.99
CA ARG A 3 -8.41 -5.75 -11.26
C ARG A 3 -7.78 -4.61 -10.47
N LEU A 4 -7.52 -4.82 -9.18
CA LEU A 4 -6.85 -3.84 -8.32
C LEU A 4 -5.40 -3.59 -8.78
N PHE A 5 -4.69 -4.67 -9.11
CA PHE A 5 -3.30 -4.63 -9.58
C PHE A 5 -3.22 -4.58 -11.11
N GLY A 6 -2.40 -3.66 -11.61
CA GLY A 6 -1.99 -3.60 -13.01
C GLY A 6 -0.67 -4.34 -13.26
N THR A 7 0.11 -3.87 -14.25
CA THR A 7 1.43 -4.44 -14.57
C THR A 7 2.48 -4.16 -13.48
N ASP A 8 2.40 -2.99 -12.84
CA ASP A 8 3.42 -2.52 -11.90
C ASP A 8 2.76 -1.74 -10.74
N GLY A 9 2.04 -2.51 -9.92
CA GLY A 9 1.32 -2.04 -8.73
C GLY A 9 -0.12 -1.60 -8.97
N VAL A 10 -0.71 -0.99 -7.94
CA VAL A 10 -2.04 -0.35 -7.97
C VAL A 10 -1.83 1.11 -8.36
N ARG A 11 -2.47 1.58 -9.44
CA ARG A 11 -2.30 2.93 -9.97
C ARG A 11 -3.65 3.52 -10.35
N GLY A 12 -3.75 4.84 -10.31
CA GLY A 12 -4.93 5.57 -10.74
C GLY A 12 -4.86 7.05 -10.37
N VAL A 13 -5.93 7.79 -10.66
CA VAL A 13 -6.05 9.20 -10.31
C VAL A 13 -6.22 9.35 -8.80
N ALA A 14 -5.40 10.18 -8.18
CA ALA A 14 -5.47 10.45 -6.74
C ALA A 14 -6.83 11.04 -6.34
N ASN A 15 -7.36 10.56 -5.22
CA ASN A 15 -8.68 10.92 -4.68
C ASN A 15 -9.88 10.58 -5.60
N ALA A 16 -9.69 9.71 -6.59
CA ALA A 16 -10.76 9.15 -7.41
C ALA A 16 -10.62 7.63 -7.51
N ASP A 17 -9.54 7.16 -8.14
CA ASP A 17 -9.21 5.74 -8.23
C ASP A 17 -8.31 5.29 -7.06
N LEU A 18 -7.36 6.15 -6.67
CA LEU A 18 -6.46 5.97 -5.52
C LEU A 18 -6.92 6.87 -4.38
N THR A 19 -7.71 6.31 -3.46
CA THR A 19 -8.17 7.03 -2.26
C THR A 19 -7.29 6.68 -1.04
N ALA A 20 -7.36 7.49 0.02
CA ALA A 20 -6.64 7.21 1.27
C ALA A 20 -7.12 5.90 1.92
N GLU A 21 -8.42 5.60 1.85
CA GLU A 21 -8.99 4.35 2.36
C GLU A 21 -8.43 3.14 1.62
N LEU A 22 -8.27 3.26 0.29
CA LEU A 22 -7.64 2.22 -0.50
C LEU A 22 -6.16 2.05 -0.14
N ALA A 23 -5.42 3.15 0.04
CA ALA A 23 -4.01 3.10 0.44
C ALA A 23 -3.84 2.41 1.80
N LEU A 24 -4.62 2.80 2.81
CA LEU A 24 -4.62 2.18 4.13
C LEU A 24 -5.01 0.69 4.06
N GLY A 25 -6.07 0.37 3.30
CA GLY A 25 -6.50 -1.01 3.12
C GLY A 25 -5.42 -1.88 2.48
N LEU A 26 -4.69 -1.35 1.50
CA LEU A 26 -3.56 -2.02 0.87
C LEU A 26 -2.40 -2.25 1.85
N SER A 27 -2.02 -1.24 2.64
CA SER A 27 -0.95 -1.37 3.65
C SER A 27 -1.29 -2.44 4.71
N VAL A 28 -2.53 -2.45 5.21
CA VAL A 28 -3.00 -3.47 6.18
C VAL A 28 -3.00 -4.86 5.55
N ALA A 29 -3.53 -5.00 4.34
CA ALA A 29 -3.54 -6.29 3.63
C ALA A 29 -2.11 -6.81 3.40
N ALA A 30 -1.19 -5.95 2.97
CA ALA A 30 0.21 -6.31 2.80
C ALA A 30 0.85 -6.78 4.11
N ALA A 31 0.60 -6.09 5.22
CA ALA A 31 1.12 -6.48 6.53
C ALA A 31 0.62 -7.88 6.95
N HIS A 32 -0.67 -8.16 6.79
CA HIS A 32 -1.24 -9.47 7.10
C HIS A 32 -0.68 -10.58 6.21
N VAL A 33 -0.67 -10.38 4.89
CA VAL A 33 -0.16 -11.39 3.94
C VAL A 33 1.31 -11.71 4.20
N LEU A 34 2.15 -10.69 4.46
CA LEU A 34 3.57 -10.90 4.77
C LEU A 34 3.78 -11.57 6.13
N ALA A 35 2.95 -11.26 7.13
CA ALA A 35 2.99 -11.91 8.44
C ALA A 35 2.60 -13.39 8.36
N GLU A 36 1.53 -13.72 7.64
CA GLU A 36 1.10 -15.10 7.41
C GLU A 36 2.14 -15.92 6.64
N ALA A 37 2.87 -15.26 5.72
CA ALA A 37 4.01 -15.88 5.02
C ALA A 37 5.25 -16.08 5.91
N GLY A 38 5.22 -15.67 7.19
CA GLY A 38 6.33 -15.84 8.13
C GLY A 38 7.48 -14.85 7.93
N THR A 39 7.31 -13.82 7.10
CA THR A 39 8.35 -12.84 6.74
C THR A 39 8.94 -12.10 7.94
N PHE A 40 8.17 -12.00 9.02
CA PHE A 40 8.55 -11.29 10.25
C PHE A 40 8.84 -12.23 11.43
N ALA A 41 8.98 -13.55 11.21
CA ALA A 41 9.18 -14.49 12.28
C ALA A 41 10.51 -14.24 13.03
N GLY A 42 10.43 -14.08 14.35
CA GLY A 42 11.61 -13.88 15.20
C GLY A 42 12.09 -12.43 15.35
N HIS A 43 11.38 -11.45 14.79
CA HIS A 43 11.68 -10.03 15.01
C HIS A 43 10.43 -9.15 14.90
N ARG A 44 10.52 -7.90 15.36
CA ARG A 44 9.46 -6.92 15.16
C ARG A 44 9.34 -6.60 13.66
N ALA A 45 8.12 -6.59 13.13
CA ALA A 45 7.86 -6.19 11.77
C ALA A 45 8.20 -4.70 11.57
N THR A 46 8.93 -4.40 10.49
CA THR A 46 9.31 -3.04 10.10
C THR A 46 9.07 -2.89 8.61
N ALA A 47 8.47 -1.77 8.20
CA ALA A 47 8.24 -1.43 6.80
C ALA A 47 8.90 -0.09 6.48
N VAL A 48 9.34 0.07 5.24
CA VAL A 48 9.87 1.33 4.70
C VAL A 48 8.86 1.84 3.67
N VAL A 49 8.40 3.07 3.86
CA VAL A 49 7.49 3.75 2.95
C VAL A 49 8.25 4.89 2.28
N GLY A 50 8.13 4.97 0.95
CA GLY A 50 8.74 6.03 0.15
C GLY A 50 7.71 6.65 -0.78
N ARG A 51 7.86 7.95 -1.04
CA ARG A 51 7.00 8.73 -1.95
C ARG A 51 7.84 9.51 -2.96
N ASP A 52 7.25 9.77 -4.12
CA ASP A 52 7.76 10.75 -5.07
C ASP A 52 7.28 12.18 -4.68
N PRO A 53 7.67 13.24 -5.42
CA PRO A 53 7.30 14.61 -5.09
C PRO A 53 5.83 14.99 -5.35
N ARG A 54 4.94 14.06 -5.71
CA ARG A 54 3.54 14.41 -6.02
C ARG A 54 2.85 14.99 -4.79
N ALA A 55 2.00 16.00 -5.03
CA ALA A 55 1.21 16.64 -3.99
C ALA A 55 0.30 15.64 -3.24
N SER A 56 -0.25 14.66 -3.95
CA SER A 56 -1.08 13.61 -3.34
C SER A 56 -0.29 12.61 -2.49
N GLY A 57 1.04 12.63 -2.52
CA GLY A 57 1.84 11.62 -1.83
C GLY A 57 1.70 11.68 -0.31
N GLU A 58 1.63 12.87 0.30
CA GLU A 58 1.43 13.00 1.76
C GLU A 58 0.05 12.49 2.18
N PHE A 59 -0.95 12.67 1.31
CA PHE A 59 -2.31 12.18 1.51
C PHE A 59 -2.42 10.65 1.39
N LEU A 60 -1.58 10.03 0.56
CA LEU A 60 -1.60 8.58 0.30
C LEU A 60 -0.55 7.80 1.09
N GLU A 61 0.33 8.47 1.82
CA GLU A 61 1.33 7.83 2.68
C GLU A 61 0.62 7.15 3.86
N ALA A 62 0.75 5.82 3.95
CA ALA A 62 0.03 4.97 4.91
C ALA A 62 0.91 3.83 5.43
#